data_AF-A0A0K1E6K2-F1
#
_entry.id   AF-A0A0K1E6K2-F1
#
_cell.length_a   1.000
_cell.length_b   1.000
_cell.length_c   1.000
_cell.angle_alpha   90.00
_cell.angle_beta   90.00
_cell.angle_gamma   90.00
#
_symmetry.space_group_name_H-M   'P 1'
#
loop_
_entity.id
_entity.type
_entity.pdbx_description
1 polymer ?
#
loop_
_entity_poly.entity_id
_entity_poly.type
_entity_poly.pdbx_seq_one_letter_code
_entity_poly.pdbx_strand_id
1 'polypeptide(L)'
;MGEGLPSHDGGPEPPSPEIQHRRAVLRGIVALFVGAASVLAFVAVTKELLRTGAPDKSPDAERAPVAADEAPPAEVRAPAASSSVPAALINPPVPSPVTEAPTPSAEPASTADSKGEASTALAAAAPEDAKKLQKEALSLLNRGRNADAIEVSRAAIAADPTDALSYLYLGSALQDSGKWKEGIAAYSDCVRTATKGPVHECSAMGGRK
;
A
#
# COMPACT_ATOMS: atom_id res chain seq x y z
N MET A 1 -33.91 24.34 -46.92
CA MET A 1 -32.80 23.48 -47.40
C MET A 1 -32.04 23.09 -46.16
N GLY A 2 -32.20 21.83 -45.76
CA GLY A 2 -31.76 21.31 -44.46
C GLY A 2 -30.35 20.77 -44.55
N GLU A 3 -29.55 21.05 -43.52
CA GLU A 3 -28.28 20.40 -43.27
C GLU A 3 -28.44 19.63 -41.96
N GLY A 4 -28.41 18.30 -42.08
CA GLY A 4 -28.61 17.37 -40.97
C GLY A 4 -27.41 17.34 -40.02
N LEU A 5 -27.70 17.40 -38.72
CA LEU A 5 -26.72 17.14 -37.67
C LEU A 5 -26.33 15.64 -37.65
N PRO A 6 -25.05 15.27 -37.55
CA PRO A 6 -24.66 13.89 -37.37
C PRO A 6 -24.96 13.44 -35.93
N SER A 7 -25.93 12.54 -35.78
CA SER A 7 -26.20 11.83 -34.54
C SER A 7 -24.97 11.03 -34.11
N HIS A 8 -24.28 11.48 -33.06
CA HIS A 8 -23.29 10.69 -32.35
C HIS A 8 -24.01 9.64 -31.50
N ASP A 9 -24.32 8.49 -32.12
CA ASP A 9 -24.73 7.28 -31.41
C ASP A 9 -23.48 6.61 -30.81
N GLY A 10 -22.96 7.23 -29.74
CA GLY A 10 -21.75 6.81 -29.04
C GLY A 10 -22.03 5.69 -28.04
N GLY A 11 -22.49 4.54 -28.52
CA GLY A 11 -22.49 3.30 -27.73
C GLY A 11 -21.05 2.85 -27.43
N PRO A 12 -20.78 2.19 -26.30
CA PRO A 12 -19.44 1.69 -26.00
C PRO A 12 -19.00 0.71 -27.08
N GLU A 13 -17.96 1.06 -27.84
CA GLU A 13 -17.37 0.16 -28.83
C GLU A 13 -17.00 -1.18 -28.19
N PRO A 14 -17.32 -2.32 -28.83
CA PRO A 14 -16.97 -3.62 -28.28
C PRO A 14 -15.45 -3.73 -28.17
N PRO A 15 -14.92 -4.29 -27.07
CA PRO A 15 -13.48 -4.39 -26.85
C PRO A 15 -12.82 -5.20 -27.96
N SER A 16 -11.63 -4.78 -28.38
CA SER A 16 -10.85 -5.46 -29.42
C SER A 16 -10.63 -6.96 -29.12
N PRO A 17 -10.54 -7.83 -30.13
CA PRO A 17 -10.42 -9.27 -29.94
C PRO A 17 -9.20 -9.67 -29.11
N GLU A 18 -8.13 -8.87 -29.15
CA GLU A 18 -6.94 -9.06 -28.33
C GLU A 18 -7.21 -8.87 -26.83
N ILE A 19 -8.01 -7.86 -26.46
CA ILE A 19 -8.41 -7.62 -25.07
C ILE A 19 -9.32 -8.75 -24.58
N GLN A 20 -10.21 -9.26 -25.44
CA GLN A 20 -11.07 -10.40 -25.11
C GLN A 20 -10.24 -11.67 -24.87
N HIS A 21 -9.26 -11.95 -25.72
CA HIS A 21 -8.37 -13.09 -25.59
C HIS A 21 -7.55 -13.02 -24.28
N ARG A 22 -6.94 -11.87 -23.99
CA ARG A 22 -6.17 -11.66 -22.74
C ARG A 22 -7.04 -11.85 -21.50
N ARG A 23 -8.29 -11.34 -21.50
CA ARG A 23 -9.25 -11.55 -20.40
C ARG A 23 -9.65 -13.02 -20.25
N ALA A 24 -9.84 -13.75 -21.35
CA ALA A 24 -10.16 -15.16 -21.32
C ALA A 24 -9.00 -16.00 -20.73
N VAL A 25 -7.77 -15.74 -21.18
CA VAL A 25 -6.56 -16.38 -20.65
C VAL A 25 -6.40 -16.11 -19.16
N LEU A 26 -6.56 -14.85 -18.74
CA LEU A 26 -6.45 -14.46 -17.33
C LEU A 26 -7.49 -15.17 -16.45
N ARG A 27 -8.75 -15.27 -16.92
CA ARG A 27 -9.80 -16.03 -16.21
C ARG A 27 -9.46 -17.51 -16.10
N GLY A 28 -8.91 -18.12 -17.14
CA GLY A 28 -8.45 -19.50 -17.11
C GLY A 28 -7.35 -19.74 -16.08
N ILE A 29 -6.37 -18.83 -16.01
CA ILE A 29 -5.27 -18.90 -15.03
C ILE A 29 -5.81 -18.76 -13.61
N VAL A 30 -6.67 -17.78 -13.34
CA VAL A 30 -7.27 -17.58 -12.01
C VAL A 30 -8.08 -18.80 -11.58
N ALA A 31 -8.90 -19.37 -12.47
CA ALA A 31 -9.66 -20.58 -12.18
C ALA A 31 -8.76 -21.77 -11.83
N LEU A 32 -7.61 -21.91 -12.50
CA LEU A 32 -6.64 -22.97 -12.21
C LEU A 32 -6.03 -22.81 -10.82
N PHE A 33 -5.62 -21.59 -10.43
CA PHE A 33 -5.07 -21.33 -9.10
C PHE A 33 -6.09 -21.56 -7.97
N VAL A 34 -7.31 -21.08 -8.14
CA VAL A 34 -8.38 -21.28 -7.15
C VAL A 34 -8.75 -22.76 -7.01
N GLY A 35 -8.81 -23.49 -8.14
CA GLY A 35 -9.04 -24.93 -8.15
C GLY A 35 -7.92 -25.70 -7.44
N ALA A 36 -6.66 -25.40 -7.75
CA ALA A 36 -5.51 -26.04 -7.12
C ALA A 36 -5.46 -25.78 -5.60
N ALA A 37 -5.71 -24.55 -5.16
CA ALA A 37 -5.75 -24.21 -3.74
C ALA A 37 -6.87 -24.97 -2.99
N SER A 38 -8.05 -25.12 -3.63
CA SER A 38 -9.17 -25.86 -3.06
C SER A 38 -8.88 -27.36 -2.91
N VAL A 39 -8.23 -27.97 -3.90
CA VAL A 39 -7.80 -29.37 -3.84
C VAL A 39 -6.76 -29.58 -2.74
N LEU A 40 -5.77 -28.69 -2.63
CA LEU A 40 -4.76 -28.76 -1.57
C LEU A 40 -5.37 -28.61 -0.17
N ALA A 41 -6.32 -27.69 0.00
CA ALA A 41 -7.04 -27.53 1.25
C ALA A 41 -7.85 -28.79 1.60
N PHE A 42 -8.53 -29.39 0.62
CA PHE A 42 -9.29 -30.63 0.82
C PHE A 42 -8.38 -31.81 1.23
N VAL A 43 -7.23 -31.96 0.59
CA VAL A 43 -6.23 -32.98 0.93
C VAL A 43 -5.65 -32.76 2.33
N ALA A 44 -5.39 -31.51 2.70
CA ALA A 44 -4.91 -31.17 4.04
C ALA A 44 -5.95 -31.52 5.13
N VAL A 45 -7.22 -31.16 4.92
CA VAL A 45 -8.31 -31.48 5.85
C VAL A 45 -8.53 -33.00 5.97
N THR A 46 -8.54 -33.73 4.86
CA THR A 46 -8.67 -35.20 4.90
C THR A 46 -7.51 -35.87 5.60
N LYS A 47 -6.27 -35.39 5.39
CA LYS A 47 -5.10 -35.89 6.11
C LYS A 47 -5.18 -35.64 7.62
N GLU A 48 -5.67 -34.47 8.03
CA GLU A 48 -5.84 -34.14 9.44
C GLU A 48 -6.93 -34.99 10.12
N LEU A 49 -8.05 -35.22 9.43
CA LEU A 49 -9.12 -36.11 9.93
C LEU A 49 -8.64 -37.55 10.11
N LEU A 50 -7.81 -38.06 9.18
CA LEU A 50 -7.19 -39.38 9.31
C LEU A 50 -6.20 -39.45 10.49
N ARG A 51 -5.52 -38.35 10.82
CA ARG A 51 -4.60 -38.26 11.96
C ARG A 51 -5.34 -38.27 13.29
N THR A 52 -6.49 -37.60 13.38
CA THR A 52 -7.31 -37.54 14.60
C THR A 52 -8.20 -38.77 14.81
N GLY A 53 -8.39 -39.59 13.78
CA GLY A 53 -9.30 -40.74 13.78
C GLY A 53 -8.72 -42.08 14.26
N ALA A 54 -7.47 -42.13 14.75
CA ALA A 54 -6.90 -43.37 15.28
C ALA A 54 -7.38 -43.60 16.74
N PRO A 55 -8.20 -44.63 17.03
CA PRO A 55 -8.56 -44.96 18.40
C PRO A 55 -7.33 -45.52 19.13
N ASP A 56 -6.88 -44.79 20.14
CA ASP A 56 -5.83 -45.22 21.07
C ASP A 56 -6.33 -46.45 21.84
N LYS A 57 -5.80 -47.63 21.50
CA LYS A 57 -5.99 -48.86 22.27
C LYS A 57 -4.80 -48.99 23.21
N SER A 58 -4.97 -48.49 24.42
CA SER A 58 -4.09 -48.80 25.54
C SER A 58 -4.97 -49.29 26.72
N PRO A 59 -4.98 -50.59 27.07
CA PRO A 59 -5.60 -51.07 28.30
C PRO A 59 -4.61 -51.06 29.47
N ASP A 60 -5.17 -51.26 30.68
CA ASP A 60 -4.54 -51.47 32.00
C ASP A 60 -4.36 -50.19 32.84
N ALA A 61 -5.29 -49.87 33.76
CA ALA A 61 -5.41 -50.40 35.14
C ALA A 61 -4.16 -50.01 35.98
N GLU A 62 -4.24 -49.36 37.15
CA GLU A 62 -5.03 -49.74 38.32
C GLU A 62 -4.89 -48.69 39.45
N ARG A 63 -5.94 -48.60 40.28
CA ARG A 63 -5.99 -48.19 41.71
C ARG A 63 -6.17 -46.71 42.13
N ALA A 64 -7.40 -46.46 42.56
CA ALA A 64 -7.89 -45.38 43.44
C ALA A 64 -7.50 -45.62 44.93
N PRO A 65 -8.11 -44.96 45.95
CA PRO A 65 -8.39 -43.53 46.23
C PRO A 65 -7.94 -43.12 47.66
N VAL A 66 -7.94 -41.82 48.00
CA VAL A 66 -8.23 -41.34 49.37
C VAL A 66 -8.98 -40.01 49.32
N ALA A 67 -9.90 -39.88 50.26
CA ALA A 67 -11.05 -38.99 50.27
C ALA A 67 -10.92 -37.83 51.28
N ALA A 68 -12.00 -37.02 51.35
CA ALA A 68 -12.37 -36.03 52.37
C ALA A 68 -11.70 -34.65 52.19
N ASP A 69 -12.35 -33.51 52.41
CA ASP A 69 -13.66 -33.21 53.00
C ASP A 69 -14.06 -31.76 52.63
N GLU A 70 -15.32 -31.44 52.89
CA GLU A 70 -15.88 -30.12 53.19
C GLU A 70 -16.38 -29.17 52.06
N ALA A 71 -17.69 -28.97 52.07
CA ALA A 71 -18.45 -27.86 51.48
C ALA A 71 -19.65 -27.56 52.40
N PRO A 72 -20.42 -26.46 52.21
CA PRO A 72 -20.17 -25.04 52.48
C PRO A 72 -21.23 -24.51 53.51
N PRO A 73 -21.51 -23.19 53.71
CA PRO A 73 -22.38 -22.44 52.77
C PRO A 73 -22.24 -20.88 52.74
N ALA A 74 -22.95 -20.30 51.75
CA ALA A 74 -23.58 -18.96 51.74
C ALA A 74 -22.61 -17.74 51.66
N GLU A 75 -22.86 -16.62 50.98
CA GLU A 75 -24.00 -15.96 50.33
C GLU A 75 -23.35 -14.71 49.66
N VAL A 76 -23.70 -14.22 48.47
CA VAL A 76 -24.60 -13.07 48.25
C VAL A 76 -24.35 -12.54 46.82
N ARG A 77 -25.37 -12.68 45.95
CA ARG A 77 -25.93 -11.65 45.05
C ARG A 77 -25.10 -11.12 43.85
N ALA A 78 -25.59 -11.47 42.65
CA ALA A 78 -25.49 -10.66 41.42
C ALA A 78 -26.45 -9.44 41.50
N PRO A 79 -26.32 -8.37 40.66
CA PRO A 79 -26.76 -8.46 39.27
C PRO A 79 -25.95 -7.62 38.25
N ALA A 80 -26.36 -7.80 36.98
CA ALA A 80 -25.86 -7.22 35.75
C ALA A 80 -25.95 -5.69 35.60
N ALA A 81 -25.13 -5.14 34.70
CA ALA A 81 -25.39 -4.07 33.71
C ALA A 81 -24.03 -3.58 33.17
N SER A 82 -23.67 -3.69 31.89
CA SER A 82 -24.18 -2.95 30.71
C SER A 82 -24.10 -1.43 30.85
N SER A 83 -23.10 -0.81 30.20
CA SER A 83 -23.12 0.57 29.68
C SER A 83 -21.83 0.76 28.85
N SER A 84 -21.84 0.71 27.51
CA SER A 84 -22.30 1.73 26.56
C SER A 84 -21.62 3.09 26.73
N VAL A 85 -20.56 3.35 25.95
CA VAL A 85 -20.02 4.71 25.76
C VAL A 85 -20.62 5.26 24.46
N PRO A 86 -21.33 6.41 24.47
CA PRO A 86 -21.99 6.92 23.29
C PRO A 86 -21.09 7.79 22.41
N ALA A 87 -21.35 7.71 21.10
CA ALA A 87 -21.04 8.71 20.10
C ALA A 87 -22.10 9.82 20.10
N ALA A 88 -21.69 11.09 20.03
CA ALA A 88 -22.48 12.23 19.53
C ALA A 88 -21.53 13.43 19.31
N LEU A 89 -21.30 13.87 18.07
CA LEU A 89 -22.07 14.90 17.35
C LEU A 89 -22.00 16.29 17.99
N ILE A 90 -21.04 17.13 17.57
CA ILE A 90 -21.21 18.60 17.58
C ILE A 90 -20.60 19.20 16.30
N ASN A 91 -21.47 19.72 15.44
CA ASN A 91 -21.30 20.86 14.53
C ASN A 91 -22.73 21.27 14.10
N PRO A 92 -23.06 22.51 13.69
CA PRO A 92 -22.33 23.79 13.67
C PRO A 92 -23.17 24.95 14.31
N PRO A 93 -22.84 26.25 14.11
CA PRO A 93 -23.53 26.98 13.04
C PRO A 93 -22.70 28.08 12.32
N VAL A 94 -23.01 28.27 11.03
CA VAL A 94 -22.70 29.47 10.22
C VAL A 94 -23.70 30.60 10.51
N PRO A 95 -23.28 31.86 10.37
CA PRO A 95 -23.94 32.72 9.36
C PRO A 95 -22.96 33.58 8.53
N SER A 96 -23.20 33.65 7.21
CA SER A 96 -22.73 34.72 6.29
C SER A 96 -23.75 35.88 6.26
N PRO A 97 -23.64 36.96 5.44
CA PRO A 97 -22.52 37.50 4.63
C PRO A 97 -22.32 39.04 4.83
N VAL A 98 -21.29 39.66 4.21
CA VAL A 98 -21.37 40.84 3.30
C VAL A 98 -20.02 41.58 3.17
N THR A 99 -19.69 41.92 1.90
CA THR A 99 -18.79 43.00 1.39
C THR A 99 -17.32 42.95 1.82
N GLU A 100 -16.30 43.06 0.96
CA GLU A 100 -16.13 43.96 -0.17
C GLU A 100 -14.88 43.52 -0.96
N ALA A 101 -14.99 43.49 -2.29
CA ALA A 101 -13.82 43.55 -3.17
C ALA A 101 -13.38 45.01 -3.31
N PRO A 102 -12.07 45.28 -3.43
CA PRO A 102 -11.67 45.84 -4.72
C PRO A 102 -10.47 45.13 -5.35
N THR A 103 -10.50 45.21 -6.67
CA THR A 103 -9.62 44.71 -7.73
C THR A 103 -8.22 45.35 -7.73
N PRO A 104 -7.29 44.85 -8.59
CA PRO A 104 -5.86 44.72 -8.30
C PRO A 104 -5.02 45.90 -8.79
N SER A 105 -3.79 46.02 -8.27
CA SER A 105 -2.70 46.65 -9.01
C SER A 105 -1.33 46.28 -8.45
N ALA A 106 -0.40 46.13 -9.39
CA ALA A 106 1.05 46.24 -9.28
C ALA A 106 1.84 45.00 -8.80
N GLU A 107 2.21 44.16 -9.78
CA GLU A 107 3.64 43.80 -9.97
C GLU A 107 4.48 45.10 -10.09
N PRO A 108 5.73 45.10 -9.59
CA PRO A 108 6.81 44.54 -10.40
C PRO A 108 7.85 43.72 -9.61
N ALA A 109 8.36 42.70 -10.33
CA ALA A 109 9.76 42.31 -10.40
C ALA A 109 10.63 42.47 -9.14
N SER A 110 10.97 41.34 -8.53
CA SER A 110 12.24 41.18 -7.82
C SER A 110 12.98 39.99 -8.38
N THR A 111 13.73 40.25 -9.45
CA THR A 111 14.95 39.49 -9.79
C THR A 111 15.96 39.73 -8.68
N ALA A 112 16.33 38.69 -7.95
CA ALA A 112 17.60 38.64 -7.24
C ALA A 112 18.06 37.19 -7.19
N ASP A 113 19.07 36.95 -8.01
CA ASP A 113 20.00 35.84 -7.99
C ASP A 113 20.22 35.18 -6.61
N SER A 114 20.16 33.86 -6.61
CA SER A 114 21.06 33.06 -5.77
C SER A 114 21.58 31.92 -6.62
N LYS A 115 22.50 32.31 -7.52
CA LYS A 115 23.40 31.43 -8.22
C LYS A 115 24.48 31.00 -7.24
N GLY A 116 24.56 29.69 -7.02
CA GLY A 116 25.81 29.02 -6.73
C GLY A 116 26.18 28.96 -5.25
N GLU A 117 25.75 27.88 -4.60
CA GLU A 117 26.73 27.04 -3.94
C GLU A 117 26.58 25.64 -4.52
N ALA A 118 27.54 25.34 -5.39
CA ALA A 118 27.77 23.99 -5.86
C ALA A 118 27.93 23.11 -4.63
N SER A 119 27.07 22.09 -4.53
CA SER A 119 27.20 21.04 -3.52
C SER A 119 28.41 20.15 -3.89
N THR A 120 29.61 20.73 -3.82
CA THR A 120 30.88 20.02 -3.88
C THR A 120 31.17 19.44 -2.50
N ALA A 121 30.31 18.52 -2.06
CA ALA A 121 30.54 17.65 -0.91
C ALA A 121 29.86 16.28 -1.06
N LEU A 122 29.37 15.95 -2.27
CA LEU A 122 28.74 14.66 -2.54
C LEU A 122 29.70 13.73 -3.29
N ALA A 123 30.83 13.44 -2.65
CA ALA A 123 31.73 12.34 -2.98
C ALA A 123 32.20 11.81 -1.61
N ALA A 124 32.02 10.57 -1.20
CA ALA A 124 31.69 9.36 -1.93
C ALA A 124 31.00 8.38 -0.98
N ALA A 125 29.73 8.07 -1.23
CA ALA A 125 29.22 6.75 -0.93
C ALA A 125 29.37 5.92 -2.21
N ALA A 126 29.82 4.68 -2.08
CA ALA A 126 30.14 3.90 -3.27
C ALA A 126 28.83 3.61 -4.04
N PRO A 127 28.77 3.84 -5.36
CA PRO A 127 27.59 3.49 -6.15
C PRO A 127 27.28 1.98 -6.11
N GLU A 128 28.26 1.14 -5.74
CA GLU A 128 28.04 -0.28 -5.47
C GLU A 128 27.15 -0.52 -4.24
N ASP A 129 27.28 0.30 -3.19
CA ASP A 129 26.40 0.25 -2.02
C ASP A 129 24.97 0.64 -2.41
N ALA A 130 24.82 1.66 -3.26
CA ALA A 130 23.52 2.09 -3.79
C ALA A 130 22.83 0.96 -4.55
N LYS A 131 23.54 0.24 -5.44
CA LYS A 131 22.98 -0.91 -6.18
C LYS A 131 22.55 -2.05 -5.27
N LYS A 132 23.29 -2.32 -4.19
CA LYS A 132 22.91 -3.34 -3.20
C LYS A 132 21.62 -2.94 -2.49
N LEU A 133 21.53 -1.68 -2.05
CA LEU A 133 20.34 -1.13 -1.40
C LEU A 133 19.13 -1.10 -2.34
N GLN A 134 19.31 -0.78 -3.63
CA GLN A 134 18.28 -0.86 -4.66
C GLN A 134 17.69 -2.27 -4.80
N LYS A 135 18.55 -3.30 -4.87
CA LYS A 135 18.09 -4.70 -4.93
C LYS A 135 17.31 -5.09 -3.68
N GLU A 136 17.73 -4.62 -2.52
CA GLU A 136 17.04 -4.85 -1.25
C GLU A 136 15.67 -4.15 -1.21
N ALA A 137 15.60 -2.88 -1.60
CA ALA A 137 14.35 -2.12 -1.71
C ALA A 137 13.35 -2.81 -2.64
N LEU A 138 13.80 -3.25 -3.83
CA LEU A 138 12.97 -4.02 -4.76
C LEU A 138 12.48 -5.34 -4.14
N SER A 139 13.35 -6.05 -3.41
CA SER A 139 12.96 -7.28 -2.72
C SER A 139 11.89 -7.03 -1.64
N LEU A 140 12.00 -5.93 -0.90
CA LEU A 140 11.04 -5.53 0.13
C LEU A 140 9.69 -5.13 -0.49
N LEU A 141 9.69 -4.38 -1.58
CA LEU A 141 8.50 -4.06 -2.37
C LEU A 141 7.78 -5.32 -2.85
N ASN A 142 8.51 -6.27 -3.43
CA ASN A 142 7.93 -7.53 -3.91
C ASN A 142 7.33 -8.38 -2.77
N ARG A 143 7.73 -8.13 -1.51
CA ARG A 143 7.18 -8.78 -0.31
C ARG A 143 6.07 -7.96 0.36
N GLY A 144 5.71 -6.80 -0.19
CA GLY A 144 4.74 -5.85 0.40
C GLY A 144 5.23 -5.18 1.68
N ARG A 145 6.54 -5.24 1.98
CA ARG A 145 7.17 -4.60 3.14
C ARG A 145 7.47 -3.13 2.83
N ASN A 146 6.42 -2.36 2.61
CA ASN A 146 6.53 -1.01 2.05
C ASN A 146 7.24 -0.03 3.01
N ALA A 147 6.99 -0.14 4.32
CA ALA A 147 7.65 0.70 5.32
C ALA A 147 9.18 0.51 5.31
N ASP A 148 9.65 -0.74 5.22
CA ASP A 148 11.09 -1.03 5.15
C ASP A 148 11.67 -0.61 3.79
N ALA A 149 10.92 -0.81 2.70
CA ALA A 149 11.33 -0.39 1.37
C ALA A 149 11.53 1.13 1.29
N ILE A 150 10.72 1.93 1.99
CA ILE A 150 10.89 3.39 2.09
C ILE A 150 12.24 3.73 2.71
N GLU A 151 12.57 3.12 3.85
CA GLU A 151 13.82 3.40 4.57
C GLU A 151 15.05 2.97 3.75
N VAL A 152 15.01 1.79 3.14
CA VAL A 152 16.11 1.30 2.29
C VAL A 152 16.25 2.14 1.02
N SER A 153 15.15 2.59 0.41
CA SER A 153 15.20 3.47 -0.77
C SER A 153 15.79 4.84 -0.44
N ARG A 154 15.48 5.40 0.74
CA ARG A 154 16.12 6.64 1.22
C ARG A 154 17.62 6.47 1.44
N ALA A 155 18.04 5.34 2.01
CA ALA A 155 19.46 5.02 2.13
C ALA A 155 20.13 4.86 0.76
N ALA A 156 19.45 4.27 -0.23
CA ALA A 156 19.95 4.15 -1.60
C ALA A 156 20.10 5.52 -2.28
N ILE A 157 19.17 6.45 -2.06
CA ILE A 157 19.27 7.84 -2.53
C ILE A 157 20.43 8.57 -1.85
N ALA A 158 20.63 8.37 -0.55
CA ALA A 158 21.76 8.97 0.15
C ALA A 158 23.11 8.44 -0.35
N ALA A 159 23.16 7.16 -0.74
CA ALA A 159 24.35 6.55 -1.32
C ALA A 159 24.62 7.04 -2.76
N ASP A 160 23.56 7.25 -3.55
CA ASP A 160 23.66 7.77 -4.91
C ASP A 160 22.39 8.52 -5.32
N PRO A 161 22.36 9.86 -5.14
CA PRO A 161 21.19 10.67 -5.46
C PRO A 161 21.09 10.99 -6.96
N THR A 162 22.04 10.53 -7.78
CA THR A 162 21.99 10.76 -9.23
C THR A 162 21.21 9.67 -9.97
N ASP A 163 20.94 8.54 -9.32
CA ASP A 163 20.25 7.39 -9.92
C ASP A 163 18.73 7.45 -9.72
N ALA A 164 17.99 7.48 -10.82
CA ALA A 164 16.53 7.47 -10.82
C ALA A 164 15.90 6.23 -10.15
N LEU A 165 16.55 5.06 -10.18
CA LEU A 165 15.97 3.82 -9.65
C LEU A 165 15.64 3.92 -8.16
N SER A 166 16.51 4.53 -7.36
CA SER A 166 16.31 4.67 -5.92
C SER A 166 15.07 5.52 -5.61
N TYR A 167 14.83 6.59 -6.38
CA TYR A 167 13.61 7.38 -6.26
C TYR A 167 12.38 6.64 -6.76
N LEU A 168 12.51 5.81 -7.80
CA LEU A 168 11.40 5.01 -8.30
C LEU A 168 10.91 4.02 -7.24
N TYR A 169 11.82 3.35 -6.55
CA TYR A 169 11.47 2.46 -5.44
C TYR A 169 10.86 3.22 -4.26
N LEU A 170 11.40 4.38 -3.90
CA LEU A 170 10.80 5.22 -2.86
C LEU A 170 9.36 5.63 -3.22
N GLY A 171 9.16 6.13 -4.43
CA GLY A 171 7.84 6.58 -4.90
C GLY A 171 6.83 5.43 -4.98
N SER A 172 7.27 4.24 -5.41
CA SER A 172 6.40 3.05 -5.43
C SER A 172 6.03 2.62 -4.02
N ALA A 173 7.01 2.53 -3.11
CA ALA A 173 6.77 2.11 -1.73
C ALA A 173 5.84 3.07 -0.97
N LEU A 174 5.96 4.38 -1.23
CA LEU A 174 5.07 5.39 -0.68
C LEU A 174 3.65 5.25 -1.21
N GLN A 175 3.47 5.05 -2.52
CA GLN A 175 2.15 4.84 -3.12
C GLN A 175 1.49 3.55 -2.63
N ASP A 176 2.24 2.45 -2.55
CA ASP A 176 1.75 1.17 -2.03
C ASP A 176 1.41 1.25 -0.52
N SER A 177 1.95 2.24 0.19
CA SER A 177 1.58 2.59 1.57
C SER A 177 0.41 3.58 1.67
N GLY A 178 -0.20 3.98 0.55
CA GLY A 178 -1.28 4.97 0.48
C GLY A 178 -0.82 6.44 0.57
N LYS A 179 0.50 6.68 0.62
CA LYS A 179 1.10 8.02 0.73
C LYS A 179 1.33 8.63 -0.66
N TRP A 180 0.27 8.73 -1.45
CA TRP A 180 0.31 9.14 -2.85
C TRP A 180 1.03 10.48 -3.08
N LYS A 181 0.76 11.49 -2.24
CA LYS A 181 1.37 12.82 -2.37
C LYS A 181 2.89 12.77 -2.16
N GLU A 182 3.35 12.01 -1.17
CA GLU A 182 4.78 11.83 -0.91
C GLU A 182 5.45 11.04 -2.04
N GLY A 183 4.76 10.05 -2.62
CA GLY A 183 5.26 9.32 -3.78
C GLY A 183 5.48 10.22 -5.00
N ILE A 184 4.52 11.08 -5.33
CA ILE A 184 4.65 12.08 -6.41
C ILE A 184 5.78 13.07 -6.12
N ALA A 185 5.96 13.47 -4.86
CA ALA A 185 7.08 14.31 -4.46
C ALA A 185 8.43 13.62 -4.71
N ALA A 186 8.56 12.34 -4.34
CA ALA A 186 9.78 11.56 -4.62
C ALA A 186 10.08 11.46 -6.13
N TYR A 187 9.06 11.29 -6.98
CA TYR A 187 9.25 11.31 -8.43
C TYR A 187 9.62 12.69 -8.97
N SER A 188 9.13 13.76 -8.35
CA SER A 188 9.51 15.13 -8.73
C SER A 188 10.97 15.41 -8.36
N ASP A 189 11.40 14.94 -7.19
CA ASP A 189 12.80 15.01 -6.76
C ASP A 189 13.72 14.22 -7.69
N CYS A 190 13.28 13.04 -8.15
CA CYS A 190 13.97 12.28 -9.20
C CYS A 190 14.16 13.12 -10.47
N VAL A 191 13.10 13.74 -11.00
CA VAL A 191 13.17 14.52 -12.25
C VAL A 191 14.09 15.75 -12.11
N ARG A 192 14.20 16.32 -10.90
CA ARG A 192 15.07 17.47 -10.62
C ARG A 192 16.53 17.07 -10.41
N THR A 193 16.80 15.91 -9.83
CA THR A 193 18.12 15.56 -9.27
C THR A 193 18.83 14.46 -10.06
N ALA A 194 18.08 13.45 -10.53
CA ALA A 194 18.67 12.29 -11.16
C ALA A 194 19.20 12.63 -12.56
N THR A 195 20.41 12.18 -12.85
CA THR A 195 21.08 12.37 -14.15
C THR A 195 21.34 11.05 -14.88
N LYS A 196 21.09 9.91 -14.21
CA LYS A 196 21.23 8.56 -14.79
C LYS A 196 20.04 7.67 -14.42
N GLY A 197 20.01 6.50 -15.05
CA GLY A 197 18.90 5.56 -14.92
C GLY A 197 17.64 6.04 -15.68
N PRO A 198 16.49 5.41 -15.43
CA PRO A 198 15.26 5.68 -16.16
C PRO A 198 14.52 6.95 -15.64
N VAL A 199 15.15 8.12 -15.72
CA VAL A 199 14.55 9.41 -15.26
C VAL A 199 13.19 9.69 -15.92
N HIS A 200 13.00 9.24 -17.16
CA HIS A 200 11.74 9.39 -17.88
C HIS A 200 10.56 8.65 -17.19
N GLU A 201 10.82 7.53 -16.50
CA GLU A 201 9.79 6.81 -15.75
C GLU A 201 9.30 7.63 -14.55
N CYS A 202 10.18 8.40 -13.89
CA CYS A 202 9.76 9.31 -12.82
C CYS A 202 8.77 10.37 -13.34
N SER A 203 9.00 10.90 -14.55
CA SER A 203 8.05 11.82 -15.20
C SER A 203 6.72 11.13 -15.53
N ALA A 204 6.78 9.89 -16.03
CA ALA A 204 5.59 9.10 -16.37
C ALA A 204 4.73 8.77 -15.14
N MET A 205 5.36 8.60 -13.99
CA MET A 205 4.71 8.36 -12.70
C MET A 205 4.18 9.65 -12.03
N GLY A 206 4.26 10.80 -12.71
CA GLY A 206 3.71 12.07 -12.24
C GLY A 206 4.74 13.03 -11.63
N GLY A 207 6.03 12.71 -11.68
CA GLY A 207 7.11 13.63 -11.32
C GLY A 207 7.15 14.85 -12.25
N ARG A 208 7.36 16.03 -11.67
CA ARG A 208 7.47 17.30 -12.40
C ARG A 208 8.70 18.08 -11.90
N LYS A 209 9.21 18.99 -12.72
CA LYS A 209 10.31 19.90 -12.36
C LYS A 209 9.83 21.03 -11.47
#